data_AF-X0U8Y9-F1
#
_entry.id   AF-X0U8Y9-F1
#
_cell.length_a   1.000
_cell.length_b   1.000
_cell.length_c   1.000
_cell.angle_alpha   90.00
_cell.angle_beta   90.00
_cell.angle_gamma   90.00
#
_symmetry.space_group_name_H-M   'P 1'
#
loop_
_entity.id
_entity.type
_entity.pdbx_description
1 polymer ?
#
loop_
_entity_poly.entity_id
_entity_poly.type
_entity_poly.pdbx_seq_one_letter_code
_entity_poly.pdbx_strand_id
1 'polypeptide(L)'
;MRGDVKMITHFEIEHKKRISDQYTADVFLDHISEVVRPLADCTDVRQARNVLWDWLDLVQRKAYGAEEELHPLELVVVRDCIRTFRMMFSARKENRAKFSIVRAIWDVACGRSRPDLTAAFWADIIHLVRGGLGWSDIYSDYRKSEVDYLEGRQAACARSEELDDMWENARRIARHYPHGMLSRIIARRDGNRDRIMKVLGASPADWMDWRWQIRNVVRDVRRLEDLVVLSGEEKECIRKT
;
A
#
# COMPACT_ATOMS: atom_id res chain seq x y z
N MET A 1 40.99 5.17 38.48
CA MET A 1 39.52 4.99 38.46
C MET A 1 39.01 5.28 37.06
N ARG A 2 38.93 4.25 36.21
CA ARG A 2 38.24 4.28 34.92
C ARG A 2 36.87 3.65 35.17
N GLY A 3 35.80 4.43 35.03
CA GLY A 3 34.44 3.95 35.13
C GLY A 3 33.98 3.47 33.77
N ASP A 4 33.84 2.15 33.62
CA ASP A 4 33.22 1.52 32.46
C ASP A 4 31.74 1.88 32.41
N VAL A 5 31.37 2.78 31.51
CA VAL A 5 29.98 2.95 31.08
C VAL A 5 29.68 1.82 30.10
N LYS A 6 29.19 0.70 30.62
CA LYS A 6 28.57 -0.35 29.81
C LYS A 6 27.35 0.25 29.11
N MET A 7 27.48 0.45 27.80
CA MET A 7 26.36 0.62 26.87
C MET A 7 25.43 -0.58 27.03
N ILE A 8 24.27 -0.34 27.61
CA ILE A 8 23.16 -1.29 27.63
C ILE A 8 22.56 -1.26 26.21
N THR A 9 22.99 -2.17 25.35
CA THR A 9 22.32 -2.49 24.09
C THR A 9 22.09 -3.99 23.99
N HIS A 10 21.25 -4.50 24.89
CA HIS A 10 20.59 -5.80 24.79
C HIS A 10 19.37 -5.80 25.71
N PHE A 11 18.21 -6.25 25.21
CA PHE A 11 16.86 -6.23 25.84
C PHE A 11 16.21 -4.84 25.84
N GLU A 12 15.21 -4.52 25.02
CA GLU A 12 13.97 -5.27 24.80
C GLU A 12 13.78 -5.69 23.33
N ILE A 13 14.10 -6.95 23.05
CA ILE A 13 13.54 -7.65 21.90
C ILE A 13 12.18 -8.18 22.38
N GLU A 14 11.17 -7.31 22.42
CA GLU A 14 9.82 -7.80 22.16
C GLU A 14 9.86 -8.37 20.75
N HIS A 15 9.35 -9.59 20.57
CA HIS A 15 9.10 -10.15 19.25
C HIS A 15 8.14 -9.21 18.48
N LYS A 16 8.68 -8.17 17.83
CA LYS A 16 7.99 -7.47 16.76
C LYS A 16 7.76 -8.52 15.68
N LYS A 17 6.58 -9.15 15.69
CA LYS A 17 6.06 -9.94 14.57
C LYS A 17 6.42 -9.18 13.31
N ARG A 18 7.14 -9.81 12.38
CA ARG A 18 7.37 -9.17 11.09
C ARG A 18 5.98 -8.92 10.49
N ILE A 19 5.81 -7.81 9.78
CA ILE A 19 4.53 -7.48 9.14
C ILE A 19 4.06 -8.65 8.25
N SER A 20 5.01 -9.37 7.64
CA SER A 20 4.75 -10.61 6.87
C SER A 20 4.04 -11.71 7.65
N ASP A 21 4.27 -11.81 8.96
CA ASP A 21 3.76 -12.89 9.80
C ASP A 21 2.26 -12.69 10.12
N GLN A 22 1.71 -11.54 9.75
CA GLN A 22 0.28 -11.22 9.87
C GLN A 22 -0.53 -11.71 8.65
N TYR A 23 0.14 -12.09 7.57
CA TYR A 23 -0.49 -12.44 6.30
C TYR A 23 -0.17 -13.87 5.91
N THR A 24 -0.99 -14.80 6.39
CA THR A 24 -0.85 -16.24 6.15
C THR A 24 -2.16 -16.84 5.65
N ALA A 25 -2.08 -18.07 5.12
CA ALA A 25 -3.27 -18.84 4.75
C ALA A 25 -4.21 -19.03 5.95
N ASP A 26 -3.68 -19.29 7.15
CA ASP A 26 -4.48 -19.48 8.36
C ASP A 26 -5.27 -18.23 8.74
N VAL A 27 -4.62 -17.06 8.69
CA VAL A 27 -5.29 -15.77 8.94
C VAL A 27 -6.37 -15.53 7.88
N PHE A 28 -6.11 -15.84 6.61
CA PHE A 28 -7.12 -15.73 5.56
C PHE A 28 -8.32 -16.67 5.82
N LEU A 29 -8.08 -17.93 6.18
CA LEU A 29 -9.13 -18.91 6.44
C LEU A 29 -10.01 -18.53 7.63
N ASP A 30 -9.44 -17.89 8.65
CA ASP A 30 -10.19 -17.34 9.78
C ASP A 30 -11.25 -16.30 9.34
N HIS A 31 -10.86 -15.39 8.43
CA HIS A 31 -11.76 -14.37 7.87
C HIS A 31 -12.88 -14.95 6.98
N ILE A 32 -12.71 -16.15 6.43
CA ILE A 32 -13.71 -16.83 5.61
C ILE A 32 -14.24 -18.11 6.27
N SER A 33 -14.16 -18.19 7.61
CA SER A 33 -14.48 -19.39 8.39
C SER A 33 -15.87 -19.98 8.09
N GLU A 34 -16.86 -19.13 7.77
CA GLU A 34 -18.21 -19.53 7.37
C GLU A 34 -18.25 -20.49 6.16
N VAL A 35 -17.23 -20.44 5.28
CA VAL A 35 -17.20 -21.20 4.02
C VAL A 35 -16.05 -22.19 3.90
N VAL A 36 -15.16 -22.26 4.89
CA VAL A 36 -14.05 -23.24 4.89
C VAL A 36 -14.57 -24.68 4.80
N ARG A 37 -15.57 -25.05 5.60
CA ARG A 37 -16.17 -26.39 5.56
C ARG A 37 -16.86 -26.69 4.21
N PRO A 38 -17.79 -25.85 3.72
CA PRO A 38 -18.35 -26.02 2.37
C PRO A 38 -17.30 -26.16 1.26
N LEU A 39 -16.18 -25.42 1.35
CA LEU A 39 -15.08 -25.56 0.41
C LEU A 39 -14.36 -26.90 0.53
N ALA A 40 -14.13 -27.38 1.75
CA ALA A 40 -13.48 -28.66 1.99
C ALA A 40 -14.30 -29.85 1.46
N ASP A 41 -15.63 -29.73 1.44
CA ASP A 41 -16.55 -30.75 0.94
C ASP A 41 -16.67 -30.77 -0.60
N CYS A 42 -16.14 -29.76 -1.29
CA CYS A 42 -16.17 -29.70 -2.75
C CYS A 42 -15.28 -30.80 -3.36
N THR A 43 -15.74 -31.42 -4.45
CA THR A 43 -14.96 -32.42 -5.18
C THR A 43 -14.19 -31.85 -6.36
N ASP A 44 -14.55 -30.66 -6.83
CA ASP A 44 -13.90 -30.00 -7.96
C ASP A 44 -13.89 -28.46 -7.82
N VAL A 45 -13.07 -27.82 -8.66
CA VAL A 45 -12.88 -26.36 -8.66
C VAL A 45 -14.16 -25.60 -9.04
N ARG A 46 -15.06 -26.23 -9.81
CA ARG A 46 -16.32 -25.60 -10.22
C ARG A 46 -17.28 -25.52 -9.04
N GLN A 47 -17.36 -26.57 -8.20
CA GLN A 47 -18.12 -26.53 -6.95
C GLN A 47 -17.55 -25.50 -5.98
N ALA A 48 -16.22 -25.50 -5.77
CA ALA A 48 -15.58 -24.51 -4.91
C ALA A 48 -15.85 -23.08 -5.39
N ARG A 49 -15.90 -22.87 -6.71
CA ARG A 49 -16.29 -21.57 -7.28
C ARG A 49 -17.71 -21.20 -6.92
N ASN A 50 -18.67 -22.10 -7.08
CA ASN A 50 -20.06 -21.81 -6.75
C ASN A 50 -20.21 -21.44 -5.27
N VAL A 51 -19.57 -22.20 -4.36
CA VAL A 51 -19.53 -21.89 -2.92
C VAL A 51 -19.02 -20.47 -2.67
N LEU A 52 -17.92 -20.06 -3.31
CA LEU A 52 -17.39 -18.70 -3.16
C LEU A 52 -18.31 -17.63 -3.74
N TRP A 53 -19.01 -17.91 -4.84
CA TRP A 53 -19.98 -16.97 -5.40
C TRP A 53 -21.20 -16.80 -4.49
N ASP A 54 -21.74 -17.89 -3.96
CA ASP A 54 -22.87 -17.88 -3.02
C ASP A 54 -22.49 -17.14 -1.73
N TRP A 55 -21.24 -17.31 -1.27
CA TRP A 55 -20.70 -16.57 -0.14
C TRP A 55 -20.63 -15.06 -0.41
N LEU A 56 -20.12 -14.65 -1.56
CA LEU A 56 -20.08 -13.23 -1.93
C LEU A 56 -21.49 -12.62 -2.00
N ASP A 57 -22.47 -13.39 -2.47
CA ASP A 57 -23.87 -12.96 -2.50
C ASP A 57 -24.41 -12.80 -1.08
N LEU A 58 -24.09 -13.72 -0.15
CA LEU A 58 -24.45 -13.62 1.26
C LEU A 58 -23.80 -12.40 1.91
N VAL A 59 -22.50 -12.21 1.74
CA VAL A 59 -21.75 -11.06 2.27
C VAL A 59 -22.34 -9.75 1.76
N GLN A 60 -22.65 -9.67 0.46
CA GLN A 60 -23.31 -8.49 -0.10
C GLN A 60 -24.67 -8.23 0.55
N ARG A 61 -25.51 -9.27 0.69
CA ARG A 61 -26.85 -9.11 1.30
C ARG A 61 -26.77 -8.68 2.75
N LYS A 62 -25.82 -9.21 3.54
CA LYS A 62 -25.56 -8.81 4.93
C LYS A 62 -25.20 -7.32 5.00
N ALA A 63 -24.23 -6.89 4.19
CA ALA A 63 -23.75 -5.50 4.21
C ALA A 63 -24.80 -4.46 3.80
N TYR A 64 -25.73 -4.81 2.91
CA TYR A 64 -26.85 -3.93 2.51
C TYR A 64 -28.14 -4.19 3.30
N GLY A 65 -28.09 -5.05 4.32
CA GLY A 65 -29.21 -5.35 5.21
C GLY A 65 -29.45 -4.23 6.23
N ALA A 66 -30.60 -4.28 6.90
CA ALA A 66 -31.00 -3.27 7.90
C ALA A 66 -30.36 -3.47 9.29
N GLU A 67 -29.58 -4.54 9.49
CA GLU A 67 -29.05 -4.93 10.80
C GLU A 67 -27.75 -4.21 11.19
N GLU A 68 -26.93 -3.80 10.22
CA GLU A 68 -25.67 -3.07 10.45
C GLU A 68 -25.61 -1.83 9.55
N GLU A 69 -25.74 -0.64 10.15
CA GLU A 69 -25.68 0.62 9.40
C GLU A 69 -24.23 0.99 9.09
N LEU A 70 -23.66 0.34 8.06
CA LEU A 70 -22.33 0.71 7.54
C LEU A 70 -22.36 2.12 6.95
N HIS A 71 -21.26 2.84 7.11
CA HIS A 71 -21.08 4.16 6.50
C HIS A 71 -21.22 4.06 4.96
N PRO A 72 -21.85 5.03 4.26
CA PRO A 72 -22.06 4.95 2.82
C PRO A 72 -20.79 4.74 1.99
N LEU A 73 -19.64 5.28 2.43
CA LEU A 73 -18.35 5.06 1.78
C LEU A 73 -17.80 3.65 2.03
N GLU A 74 -18.10 3.04 3.19
CA GLU A 74 -17.75 1.65 3.45
C GLU A 74 -18.57 0.72 2.54
N LEU A 75 -19.86 1.02 2.31
CA LEU A 75 -20.68 0.29 1.34
C LEU A 75 -20.12 0.34 -0.09
N VAL A 76 -19.44 1.43 -0.46
CA VAL A 76 -18.73 1.54 -1.74
C VAL A 76 -17.53 0.57 -1.77
N VAL A 77 -16.75 0.50 -0.69
CA VAL A 77 -15.63 -0.43 -0.56
C VAL A 77 -16.11 -1.88 -0.64
N VAL A 78 -17.15 -2.24 0.13
CA VAL A 78 -17.79 -3.57 0.09
C VAL A 78 -18.15 -3.96 -1.35
N ARG A 79 -18.89 -3.08 -2.04
CA ARG A 79 -19.30 -3.32 -3.44
C ARG A 79 -18.11 -3.58 -4.35
N ASP A 80 -17.06 -2.78 -4.24
CA ASP A 80 -15.92 -2.83 -5.14
C ASP A 80 -15.02 -4.05 -4.86
N CYS A 81 -14.85 -4.42 -3.59
CA CYS A 81 -14.19 -5.66 -3.18
C CYS A 81 -14.94 -6.90 -3.68
N ILE A 82 -16.26 -6.95 -3.49
CA ILE A 82 -17.10 -8.07 -3.98
C ILE A 82 -17.05 -8.16 -5.51
N ARG A 83 -17.14 -7.03 -6.22
CA ARG A 83 -17.01 -6.99 -7.68
C ARG A 83 -15.63 -7.49 -8.13
N THR A 84 -14.58 -7.11 -7.42
CA THR A 84 -13.21 -7.56 -7.69
C THR A 84 -13.10 -9.07 -7.51
N PHE A 85 -13.62 -9.63 -6.42
CA PHE A 85 -13.66 -11.09 -6.25
C PHE A 85 -14.44 -11.80 -7.34
N ARG A 86 -15.63 -11.32 -7.73
CA ARG A 86 -16.39 -11.90 -8.85
C ARG A 86 -15.59 -11.92 -10.15
N MET A 87 -14.78 -10.88 -10.40
CA MET A 87 -13.87 -10.85 -11.54
C MET A 87 -12.73 -11.88 -11.40
N MET A 88 -12.10 -11.96 -10.22
CA MET A 88 -11.02 -12.92 -9.97
C MET A 88 -11.52 -14.38 -10.01
N PHE A 89 -12.76 -14.64 -9.57
CA PHE A 89 -13.39 -15.95 -9.58
C PHE A 89 -14.01 -16.31 -10.94
N SER A 90 -13.82 -15.51 -11.98
CA SER A 90 -14.28 -15.87 -13.32
C SER A 90 -13.31 -16.86 -13.97
N ALA A 91 -13.82 -18.05 -14.32
CA ALA A 91 -13.03 -19.08 -15.01
C ALA A 91 -12.36 -18.56 -16.29
N ARG A 92 -13.06 -17.69 -17.04
CA ARG A 92 -12.50 -17.07 -18.26
C ARG A 92 -11.30 -16.17 -17.94
N LYS A 93 -11.35 -15.41 -16.84
CA LYS A 93 -10.27 -14.49 -16.45
C LYS A 93 -9.08 -15.26 -15.87
N GLU A 94 -9.32 -16.28 -15.04
CA GLU A 94 -8.26 -17.19 -14.56
C GLU A 94 -7.53 -17.88 -15.73
N ASN A 95 -8.25 -18.36 -16.74
CA ASN A 95 -7.65 -18.96 -17.93
C ASN A 95 -6.75 -18.00 -18.73
N ARG A 96 -7.04 -16.69 -18.69
CA ARG A 96 -6.21 -15.65 -19.30
C ARG A 96 -5.01 -15.30 -18.43
N ALA A 97 -5.18 -15.26 -17.10
CA ALA A 97 -4.12 -14.97 -16.14
C ALA A 97 -3.16 -16.16 -15.92
N LYS A 98 -3.54 -17.37 -16.37
CA LYS A 98 -2.79 -18.63 -16.14
C LYS A 98 -2.62 -18.97 -14.66
N PHE A 99 -3.49 -18.44 -13.82
CA PHE A 99 -3.54 -18.68 -12.39
C PHE A 99 -4.99 -18.78 -11.95
N SER A 100 -5.31 -19.78 -11.13
CA SER A 100 -6.65 -19.92 -10.53
C SER A 100 -6.59 -19.63 -9.04
N ILE A 101 -7.17 -18.48 -8.67
CA ILE A 101 -7.33 -18.09 -7.27
C ILE A 101 -8.34 -19.00 -6.56
N VAL A 102 -9.38 -19.47 -7.25
CA VAL A 102 -10.38 -20.36 -6.64
C VAL A 102 -9.75 -21.70 -6.29
N ARG A 103 -8.89 -22.24 -7.16
CA ARG A 103 -8.10 -23.41 -6.82
C ARG A 103 -7.18 -23.13 -5.65
N ALA A 104 -6.53 -21.98 -5.60
CA ALA A 104 -5.65 -21.61 -4.48
C ALA A 104 -6.38 -21.56 -3.13
N ILE A 105 -7.54 -20.91 -3.08
CA ILE A 105 -8.41 -20.84 -1.89
C ILE A 105 -8.89 -22.23 -1.50
N TRP A 106 -9.36 -23.02 -2.47
CA TRP A 106 -9.83 -24.39 -2.22
C TRP A 106 -8.71 -25.31 -1.71
N ASP A 107 -7.50 -25.20 -2.27
CA ASP A 107 -6.33 -25.95 -1.83
C ASP A 107 -6.04 -25.72 -0.34
N VAL A 108 -5.94 -24.46 0.07
CA VAL A 108 -5.65 -24.15 1.48
C VAL A 108 -6.81 -24.50 2.40
N ALA A 109 -8.07 -24.34 1.96
CA ALA A 109 -9.25 -24.76 2.74
C ALA A 109 -9.27 -26.28 2.99
N CYS A 110 -8.76 -27.08 2.06
CA CYS A 110 -8.57 -28.53 2.24
C CYS A 110 -7.27 -28.90 2.98
N GLY A 111 -6.50 -27.94 3.48
CA GLY A 111 -5.20 -28.20 4.12
C GLY A 111 -4.07 -28.59 3.17
N ARG A 112 -4.22 -28.37 1.85
CA ARG A 112 -3.14 -28.59 0.88
C ARG A 112 -2.17 -27.42 0.92
N SER A 113 -0.88 -27.73 1.02
CA SER A 113 0.18 -26.71 1.07
C SER A 113 0.35 -25.98 -0.26
N ARG A 114 0.51 -24.66 -0.20
CA ARG A 114 0.74 -23.76 -1.35
C ARG A 114 1.93 -22.84 -1.07
N PRO A 115 3.17 -23.37 -1.05
CA PRO A 115 4.37 -22.60 -0.72
C PRO A 115 4.71 -21.54 -1.78
N ASP A 116 4.09 -21.61 -2.96
CA ASP A 116 4.16 -20.60 -4.01
C ASP A 116 3.44 -19.29 -3.64
N LEU A 117 2.53 -19.32 -2.65
CA LEU A 117 1.76 -18.16 -2.22
C LEU A 117 2.48 -17.42 -1.09
N THR A 118 3.02 -16.26 -1.42
CA THR A 118 3.79 -15.42 -0.49
C THR A 118 2.90 -14.63 0.47
N ALA A 119 3.48 -14.07 1.52
CA ALA A 119 2.78 -13.15 2.43
C ALA A 119 2.14 -11.95 1.70
N ALA A 120 2.73 -11.48 0.60
CA ALA A 120 2.15 -10.40 -0.21
C ALA A 120 0.84 -10.83 -0.88
N PHE A 121 0.77 -12.05 -1.41
CA PHE A 121 -0.47 -12.61 -1.96
C PHE A 121 -1.57 -12.68 -0.88
N TRP A 122 -1.22 -13.18 0.31
CA TRP A 122 -2.18 -13.26 1.41
C TRP A 122 -2.64 -11.88 1.88
N ALA A 123 -1.74 -10.89 1.91
CA ALA A 123 -2.10 -9.52 2.25
C ALA A 123 -3.16 -8.96 1.30
N ASP A 124 -2.98 -9.12 -0.02
CA ASP A 124 -3.93 -8.64 -1.02
C ASP A 124 -5.31 -9.28 -0.82
N ILE A 125 -5.36 -10.60 -0.65
CA ILE A 125 -6.63 -11.31 -0.54
C ILE A 125 -7.31 -11.08 0.81
N ILE A 126 -6.57 -11.03 1.92
CA ILE A 126 -7.10 -10.71 3.24
C ILE A 126 -7.73 -9.31 3.23
N HIS A 127 -7.06 -8.31 2.68
CA HIS A 127 -7.60 -6.95 2.61
C HIS A 127 -8.83 -6.87 1.71
N LEU A 128 -8.88 -7.62 0.60
CA LEU A 128 -10.10 -7.72 -0.20
C LEU A 128 -11.25 -8.37 0.57
N VAL A 129 -11.00 -9.43 1.36
CA VAL A 129 -12.02 -10.05 2.22
C VAL A 129 -12.50 -9.06 3.26
N ARG A 130 -11.58 -8.42 3.98
CA ARG A 130 -11.89 -7.40 5.00
C ARG A 130 -12.74 -6.27 4.43
N GLY A 131 -12.37 -5.74 3.26
CA GLY A 131 -13.17 -4.72 2.57
C GLY A 131 -14.55 -5.24 2.15
N GLY A 132 -14.65 -6.49 1.69
CA GLY A 132 -15.93 -7.14 1.37
C GLY A 132 -16.84 -7.33 2.60
N LEU A 133 -16.26 -7.55 3.77
CA LEU A 133 -16.98 -7.70 5.05
C LEU A 133 -17.28 -6.35 5.74
N GLY A 134 -16.89 -5.22 5.17
CA GLY A 134 -17.08 -3.90 5.78
C GLY A 134 -16.10 -3.57 6.91
N TRP A 135 -14.96 -4.25 6.94
CA TRP A 135 -13.87 -4.09 7.91
C TRP A 135 -12.61 -3.53 7.26
N SER A 136 -12.77 -2.61 6.31
CA SER A 136 -11.65 -2.01 5.58
C SER A 136 -10.78 -1.13 6.48
N ASP A 137 -11.34 -0.63 7.60
CA ASP A 137 -10.77 0.39 8.48
C ASP A 137 -10.38 1.70 7.76
N ILE A 138 -10.86 1.94 6.52
CA ILE A 138 -10.56 3.17 5.78
C ILE A 138 -11.41 4.33 6.30
N TYR A 139 -12.68 4.04 6.62
CA TYR A 139 -13.65 5.03 7.07
C TYR A 139 -14.10 4.80 8.52
N SER A 140 -13.26 4.14 9.33
CA SER A 140 -13.52 3.90 10.76
C SER A 140 -13.83 5.21 11.51
N ASP A 141 -13.14 6.28 11.14
CA ASP A 141 -13.22 7.59 11.79
C ASP A 141 -14.51 8.34 11.43
N TYR A 142 -15.24 7.89 10.39
CA TYR A 142 -16.53 8.44 9.98
C TYR A 142 -17.72 7.66 10.56
N ARG A 143 -17.48 6.66 11.42
CA ARG A 143 -18.56 6.10 12.23
C ARG A 143 -19.03 7.17 13.19
N LYS A 144 -20.35 7.34 13.31
CA LYS A 144 -20.93 8.35 14.21
C LYS A 144 -20.27 8.28 15.58
N SER A 145 -19.64 9.36 16.00
CA SER A 145 -19.00 9.46 17.30
C SER A 145 -19.93 10.21 18.27
N GLU A 146 -19.62 10.21 19.57
CA GLU A 146 -20.36 11.03 20.53
C GLU A 146 -20.34 12.52 20.17
N VAL A 147 -19.31 12.96 19.43
CA VAL A 147 -19.14 14.35 18.95
C VAL A 147 -20.24 14.75 17.97
N ASP A 148 -20.78 13.81 17.19
CA ASP A 148 -21.84 14.08 16.20
C ASP A 148 -23.18 14.47 16.84
N TYR A 149 -23.36 14.17 18.13
CA TYR A 149 -24.56 14.53 18.89
C TYR A 149 -24.41 15.85 19.65
N LEU A 150 -23.22 16.47 19.63
CA LEU A 150 -23.01 17.78 20.24
C LEU A 150 -23.60 18.90 19.36
N GLU A 151 -24.05 19.97 20.01
CA GLU A 151 -24.56 21.17 19.34
C GLU A 151 -23.82 22.45 19.76
N GLY A 152 -23.96 23.50 18.95
CA GLY A 152 -23.44 24.82 19.24
C GLY A 152 -21.92 24.88 19.41
N ARG A 153 -21.45 25.58 20.44
CA ARG A 153 -20.02 25.84 20.65
C ARG A 153 -19.23 24.57 20.98
N GLN A 154 -19.82 23.64 21.73
CA GLN A 154 -19.15 22.40 22.10
C GLN A 154 -18.87 21.54 20.87
N ALA A 155 -19.85 21.43 19.96
CA ALA A 155 -19.66 20.77 18.67
C ALA A 155 -18.57 21.43 17.81
N ALA A 156 -18.54 22.76 17.79
CA ALA A 156 -17.53 23.50 17.04
C ALA A 156 -16.10 23.25 17.57
N CYS A 157 -15.92 23.21 18.90
CA CYS A 157 -14.62 22.89 19.50
C CYS A 157 -14.21 21.45 19.17
N ALA A 158 -15.10 20.48 19.39
CA ALA A 158 -14.79 19.07 19.17
C ALA A 158 -14.46 18.76 17.69
N ARG A 159 -15.21 19.33 16.73
CA ARG A 159 -14.89 19.22 15.30
C ARG A 159 -13.56 19.89 14.94
N SER A 160 -13.17 20.95 15.64
CA SER A 160 -11.87 21.60 15.41
C SER A 160 -10.73 20.70 15.87
N GLU A 161 -10.88 20.02 17.00
CA GLU A 161 -9.91 19.04 17.51
C GLU A 161 -9.78 17.84 16.55
N GLU A 162 -10.91 17.32 16.03
CA GLU A 162 -10.89 16.27 15.01
C GLU A 162 -10.11 16.68 13.75
N LEU A 163 -10.27 17.93 13.28
CA LEU A 163 -9.54 18.43 12.12
C LEU A 163 -8.02 18.56 12.40
N ASP A 164 -7.64 18.91 13.63
CA ASP A 164 -6.23 18.96 14.04
C ASP A 164 -5.60 17.55 14.05
N ASP A 165 -6.34 16.53 14.52
CA ASP A 165 -5.91 15.13 14.48
C ASP A 165 -5.77 14.61 13.03
N MET A 166 -6.75 14.90 12.17
CA MET A 166 -6.68 14.60 10.75
C MET A 166 -5.47 15.26 10.09
N TRP A 167 -5.18 16.51 10.44
CA TRP A 167 -4.03 17.26 9.93
C TRP A 167 -2.71 16.64 10.37
N GLU A 168 -2.55 16.27 11.65
CA GLU A 168 -1.31 15.64 12.11
C GLU A 168 -1.10 14.25 11.47
N ASN A 169 -2.17 13.49 11.23
CA ASN A 169 -2.07 12.24 10.48
C ASN A 169 -1.60 12.48 9.03
N ALA A 170 -2.23 13.41 8.32
CA ALA A 170 -1.83 13.79 6.96
C ALA A 170 -0.37 14.28 6.91
N ARG A 171 0.02 15.11 7.89
CA ARG A 171 1.37 15.65 8.02
C ARG A 171 2.40 14.54 8.29
N ARG A 172 2.07 13.55 9.13
CA ARG A 172 2.92 12.39 9.42
C ARG A 172 3.21 11.59 8.14
N ILE A 173 2.18 11.32 7.34
CA ILE A 173 2.32 10.64 6.04
C ILE A 173 3.16 11.50 5.08
N ALA A 174 2.86 12.80 4.97
CA ALA A 174 3.59 13.71 4.09
C ALA A 174 5.10 13.76 4.40
N ARG A 175 5.49 13.66 5.68
CA ARG A 175 6.91 13.62 6.10
C ARG A 175 7.68 12.41 5.54
N HIS A 176 7.01 11.34 5.15
CA HIS A 176 7.67 10.16 4.58
C HIS A 176 8.17 10.42 3.15
N TYR A 177 7.59 11.41 2.47
CA TYR A 177 7.96 11.77 1.10
C TYR A 177 9.00 12.90 1.12
N PRO A 178 10.21 12.67 0.58
CA PRO A 178 11.21 13.73 0.49
C PRO A 178 10.72 14.87 -0.42
N HIS A 179 10.82 16.12 0.03
CA HIS A 179 10.41 17.29 -0.74
C HIS A 179 11.58 18.25 -1.01
N GLY A 180 11.46 19.07 -2.06
CA GLY A 180 12.54 19.92 -2.57
C GLY A 180 13.09 20.97 -1.59
N MET A 181 12.40 21.20 -0.47
CA MET A 181 12.78 22.17 0.58
C MET A 181 13.53 21.52 1.75
N LEU A 182 13.75 20.20 1.73
CA LEU A 182 14.56 19.54 2.76
C LEU A 182 16.02 19.99 2.64
N SER A 183 16.64 20.37 3.77
CA SER A 183 18.03 20.84 3.82
C SER A 183 19.00 19.89 3.14
N ARG A 184 18.86 18.57 3.36
CA ARG A 184 19.68 17.54 2.69
C ARG A 184 19.51 17.52 1.16
N ILE A 185 18.31 17.84 0.66
CA ILE A 185 18.02 17.89 -0.78
C ILE A 185 18.57 19.18 -1.37
N ILE A 186 18.42 20.30 -0.66
CA ILE A 186 19.02 21.59 -1.04
C ILE A 186 20.54 21.45 -1.13
N ALA A 187 21.20 20.92 -0.09
CA ALA A 187 22.64 20.68 -0.08
C ALA A 187 23.10 19.75 -1.22
N ARG A 188 22.32 18.69 -1.52
CA ARG A 188 22.59 17.82 -2.68
C ARG A 188 22.48 18.58 -4.00
N ARG A 189 21.48 19.45 -4.15
CA ARG A 189 21.29 20.28 -5.36
C ARG A 189 22.42 21.30 -5.51
N ASP A 190 22.84 21.93 -4.43
CA ASP A 190 23.96 22.87 -4.42
C ASP A 190 25.26 22.16 -4.82
N GLY A 191 25.57 21.01 -4.22
CA GLY A 191 26.74 20.23 -4.61
C GLY A 191 26.70 19.74 -6.06
N ASN A 192 25.52 19.39 -6.57
CA ASN A 192 25.34 19.04 -7.98
C ASN A 192 25.57 20.23 -8.90
N ARG A 193 25.00 21.40 -8.56
CA ARG A 193 25.23 22.65 -9.31
C ARG A 193 26.72 22.95 -9.39
N ASP A 194 27.41 22.97 -8.25
CA ASP A 194 28.82 23.36 -8.18
C ASP A 194 29.70 22.38 -8.98
N ARG A 195 29.37 21.08 -8.95
CA ARG A 195 30.03 20.05 -9.77
C ARG A 195 29.80 20.29 -11.27
N ILE A 196 28.56 20.53 -11.69
CA ILE A 196 28.22 20.76 -13.10
C ILE A 196 28.92 22.03 -13.61
N MET A 197 28.86 23.12 -12.84
CA MET A 197 29.53 24.38 -13.17
C MET A 197 31.04 24.19 -13.32
N LYS A 198 31.67 23.40 -12.44
CA LYS A 198 33.10 23.09 -12.53
C LYS A 198 33.45 22.34 -13.82
N VAL A 199 32.65 21.33 -14.19
CA VAL A 199 32.89 20.54 -15.42
C VAL A 199 32.67 21.37 -16.68
N LEU A 200 31.67 22.27 -16.67
CA LEU A 200 31.33 23.12 -17.81
C LEU A 200 32.09 24.46 -17.84
N GLY A 201 32.95 24.73 -16.85
CA GLY A 201 33.70 25.99 -16.75
C GLY A 201 32.79 27.23 -16.57
N ALA A 202 31.64 27.05 -15.91
CA ALA A 202 30.62 28.09 -15.76
C ALA A 202 30.83 28.93 -14.50
N SER A 203 30.55 30.23 -14.58
CA SER A 203 30.45 31.11 -13.41
C SER A 203 29.06 31.06 -12.76
N PRO A 204 28.89 31.52 -11.51
CA PRO A 204 27.56 31.63 -10.90
C PRO A 204 26.59 32.51 -11.70
N ALA A 205 27.09 33.52 -12.40
CA ALA A 205 26.28 34.37 -13.28
C ALA A 205 25.79 33.60 -14.50
N ASP A 206 26.64 32.77 -15.11
CA ASP A 206 26.26 31.90 -16.23
C ASP A 206 25.20 30.89 -15.82
N TRP A 207 25.32 30.32 -14.62
CA TRP A 207 24.33 29.37 -14.10
C TRP A 207 22.93 29.97 -13.96
N MET A 208 22.85 31.27 -13.64
CA MET A 208 21.58 31.99 -13.53
C MET A 208 21.06 32.50 -14.88
N ASP A 209 21.86 32.46 -15.96
CA ASP A 209 21.41 32.82 -17.31
C ASP A 209 20.76 31.63 -18.02
N TRP A 210 19.45 31.70 -18.24
CA TRP A 210 18.70 30.67 -18.97
C TRP A 210 19.22 30.46 -20.41
N ARG A 211 19.82 31.47 -21.05
CA ARG A 211 20.38 31.32 -22.40
C ARG A 211 21.64 30.47 -22.36
N TRP A 212 22.46 30.62 -21.33
CA TRP A 212 23.62 29.75 -21.09
C TRP A 212 23.17 28.31 -20.85
N GLN A 213 22.12 28.10 -20.04
CA GLN A 213 21.55 26.77 -19.78
C GLN A 213 21.12 26.06 -21.08
N ILE A 214 20.42 26.76 -21.98
CA ILE A 214 19.99 26.18 -23.26
C ILE A 214 21.18 25.85 -24.17
N ARG A 215 22.20 26.72 -24.22
CA ARG A 215 23.42 26.46 -25.01
C ARG A 215 24.21 25.25 -24.51
N ASN A 216 24.14 24.96 -23.22
CA ASN A 216 24.89 23.90 -22.56
C ASN A 216 24.05 22.65 -22.25
N VAL A 217 22.91 22.46 -22.93
CA VAL A 217 22.14 21.22 -22.83
C VAL A 217 22.99 20.05 -23.31
N VAL A 218 23.17 19.08 -22.43
CA VAL A 218 23.96 17.87 -22.68
C VAL A 218 23.16 16.93 -23.58
N ARG A 219 23.66 16.70 -24.79
CA ARG A 219 23.03 15.80 -25.78
C ARG A 219 23.89 14.56 -26.09
N ASP A 220 25.06 14.46 -25.47
CA ASP A 220 26.03 13.39 -25.70
C ASP A 220 26.17 12.55 -24.42
N VAL A 221 26.09 11.22 -24.57
CA VAL A 221 26.19 10.24 -23.49
C VAL A 221 27.51 10.40 -22.71
N ARG A 222 28.63 10.62 -23.40
CA ARG A 222 29.96 10.75 -22.77
C ARG A 222 30.01 11.98 -21.88
N ARG A 223 29.47 13.10 -22.35
CA ARG A 223 29.36 14.33 -21.53
C ARG A 223 28.39 14.17 -20.37
N LEU A 224 27.35 13.35 -20.52
CA LEU A 224 26.40 13.08 -19.45
C LEU A 224 27.03 12.22 -18.34
N GLU A 225 27.89 11.26 -18.70
CA GLU A 225 28.64 10.42 -17.77
C GLU A 225 29.59 11.24 -16.88
N ASP A 226 30.17 12.32 -17.41
CA ASP A 226 31.01 13.25 -16.64
C ASP A 226 30.19 14.07 -15.61
N LEU A 227 28.88 14.24 -15.86
CA LEU A 227 28.00 15.13 -15.11
C LEU A 227 27.08 14.41 -14.13
N VAL A 228 26.77 13.14 -14.33
CA VAL A 228 25.85 12.37 -13.46
C VAL A 228 26.32 10.93 -13.36
N VAL A 229 26.22 10.34 -12.17
CA VAL A 229 26.43 8.90 -12.00
C VAL A 229 25.24 8.18 -12.63
N LEU A 230 25.50 7.49 -13.74
CA LEU A 230 24.51 6.67 -14.44
C LEU A 230 24.67 5.19 -14.07
N SER A 231 23.55 4.54 -13.77
CA SER A 231 23.45 3.08 -13.66
C SER A 231 23.69 2.39 -15.01
N GLY A 232 23.95 1.08 -14.99
CA GLY A 232 24.17 0.31 -16.22
C GLY A 232 22.99 0.36 -17.19
N GLU A 233 21.76 0.28 -16.66
CA GLU A 233 20.52 0.35 -17.44
C GLU A 233 20.30 1.73 -18.08
N GLU A 234 20.54 2.81 -17.33
CA GLU A 234 20.41 4.18 -17.85
C GLU A 234 21.38 4.44 -19.01
N LYS A 235 22.61 3.91 -18.92
CA LYS A 235 23.59 4.02 -20.01
C LYS A 235 23.11 3.32 -21.29
N GLU A 236 22.48 2.16 -21.16
CA GLU A 236 22.03 1.38 -22.31
C GLU A 236 20.82 2.02 -23.01
N CYS A 237 19.90 2.62 -22.25
CA CYS A 237 18.75 3.35 -22.81
C CYS A 237 19.17 4.57 -23.63
N ILE A 238 20.14 5.37 -23.14
CA ILE A 238 20.54 6.60 -23.83
C ILE A 238 21.34 6.28 -25.10
N ARG A 239 22.07 5.15 -25.16
CA ARG A 239 22.78 4.70 -26.39
C ARG A 239 21.86 4.23 -27.52
N LYS A 240 20.60 3.87 -27.21
CA LYS A 240 19.62 3.37 -28.20
C LYS A 240 18.77 4.48 -28.84
N THR A 241 18.97 5.74 -28.43
CA THR A 241 18.32 6.94 -29.02
C THR A 241 19.28 7.64 -29.96
#